data_AF-A0A7C2WC56-F1
#
_entry.id   AF-A0A7C2WC56-F1
#
_cell.length_a   1.000
_cell.length_b   1.000
_cell.length_c   1.000
_cell.angle_alpha   90.00
_cell.angle_beta   90.00
_cell.angle_gamma   90.00
#
_symmetry.space_group_name_H-M   'P 1'
#
loop_
_entity.id
_entity.type
_entity.pdbx_description
1 polymer ?
#
loop_
_entity_poly.entity_id
_entity_poly.type
_entity_poly.pdbx_seq_one_letter_code
_entity_poly.pdbx_strand_id
1 'polypeptide(L)'
;MYNIMDSMNCKNWDSMGATMKKRLSKIKNPTYRAVFLEDGGTRRSALGGWTVYTNEYKWWDPPPVRHSDGTTWSFVDGHAVYRKWTDQRTIVFGSKDPPTAFSEVQTGNEDIAWAAYACWGEDSRLPWQQ
;
A
#
# COMPACT_ATOMS: atom_id res chain seq x y z
N MET A 1 -6.26 14.15 1.86
CA MET A 1 -6.55 13.47 3.14
C MET A 1 -5.59 12.29 3.23
N TYR A 2 -5.17 11.87 4.42
CA TYR A 2 -4.24 10.76 4.60
C TYR A 2 -4.96 9.56 5.24
N ASN A 3 -4.58 8.35 4.85
CA ASN A 3 -4.99 7.10 5.49
C ASN A 3 -3.82 6.47 6.23
N ILE A 4 -4.10 5.83 7.35
CA ILE A 4 -3.14 4.98 8.05
C ILE A 4 -3.02 3.64 7.32
N MET A 5 -1.83 3.05 7.31
CA MET A 5 -1.63 1.69 6.82
C MET A 5 -2.31 0.68 7.73
N ASP A 6 -2.96 -0.33 7.14
CA ASP A 6 -3.57 -1.41 7.92
C ASP A 6 -2.58 -2.11 8.84
N SER A 7 -1.35 -2.25 8.36
CA SER A 7 -0.22 -2.85 9.05
C SER A 7 0.28 -2.05 10.27
N MET A 8 -0.20 -0.81 10.44
CA MET A 8 0.23 0.17 11.44
C MET A 8 -0.93 0.68 12.30
N ASN A 9 -1.73 -0.24 12.87
CA ASN A 9 -2.82 0.03 13.84
C ASN A 9 -4.24 0.18 13.26
N CYS A 10 -4.54 -0.40 12.09
CA CYS A 10 -5.94 -0.52 11.64
C CYS A 10 -6.46 -1.96 11.66
N LYS A 11 -5.88 -2.88 10.88
CA LYS A 11 -6.45 -4.23 10.71
C LYS A 11 -5.40 -5.32 10.43
N ASN A 12 -5.65 -6.52 10.98
CA ASN A 12 -4.90 -7.74 10.68
C ASN A 12 -5.49 -8.48 9.47
N TRP A 13 -4.64 -9.17 8.71
CA TRP A 13 -5.02 -9.93 7.52
C TRP A 13 -4.37 -11.32 7.49
N ASP A 14 -4.91 -12.24 8.28
CA ASP A 14 -4.39 -13.62 8.38
C ASP A 14 -4.45 -14.37 7.03
N SER A 15 -5.43 -14.07 6.18
CA SER A 15 -5.56 -14.64 4.83
C SER A 15 -4.41 -14.24 3.89
N MET A 16 -3.78 -13.10 4.14
CA MET A 16 -2.57 -12.64 3.44
C MET A 16 -1.30 -13.16 4.12
N GLY A 17 -1.42 -13.79 5.29
CA GLY A 17 -0.32 -14.17 6.15
C GLY A 17 0.50 -12.98 6.62
N ALA A 18 -0.16 -11.85 6.84
CA ALA A 18 0.46 -10.60 7.25
C ALA A 18 -0.10 -10.14 8.60
N THR A 19 0.79 -9.69 9.49
CA THR A 19 0.39 -9.31 10.86
C THR A 19 0.71 -7.85 11.13
N MET A 20 -0.29 -7.12 11.62
CA MET A 20 -0.13 -5.75 12.08
C MET A 20 0.88 -5.68 13.23
N LYS A 21 1.88 -4.81 13.11
CA LYS A 21 2.88 -4.64 14.16
C LYS A 21 2.39 -3.58 15.15
N LYS A 22 2.16 -3.99 16.39
CA LYS A 22 1.66 -3.11 17.47
C LYS A 22 2.74 -2.38 18.25
N ARG A 23 4.01 -2.70 18.01
CA ARG A 23 5.18 -2.13 18.71
C ARG A 23 6.27 -1.80 17.70
N LEU A 24 6.87 -0.62 17.83
CA LEU A 24 7.97 -0.16 16.96
C LEU A 24 9.16 -1.13 16.99
N SER A 25 9.48 -1.72 18.15
CA SER A 25 10.57 -2.69 18.31
C SER A 25 10.40 -3.99 17.53
N LYS A 26 9.24 -4.23 16.92
CA LYS A 26 8.98 -5.39 16.04
C LYS A 26 9.16 -5.07 14.56
N ILE A 27 9.50 -3.82 14.22
CA ILE A 27 9.71 -3.36 12.85
C ILE A 27 11.21 -3.37 12.60
N LYS A 28 11.68 -4.30 11.76
CA LYS A 28 13.13 -4.48 11.50
C LYS A 28 13.72 -3.37 10.63
N ASN A 29 12.99 -2.92 9.62
CA ASN A 29 13.44 -1.89 8.67
C ASN A 29 12.49 -0.69 8.68
N PRO A 30 12.62 0.25 9.66
CA PRO A 30 11.75 1.42 9.77
C PRO A 30 11.68 2.29 8.51
N THR A 31 12.81 2.45 7.81
CA THR A 31 12.93 3.23 6.56
C THR A 31 12.08 2.67 5.42
N TYR A 32 11.73 1.39 5.43
CA TYR A 32 10.87 0.81 4.39
C TYR A 32 9.49 0.44 4.91
N ARG A 33 9.14 0.84 6.14
CA ARG A 33 7.82 0.58 6.72
C ARG A 33 6.96 1.83 6.64
N ALA A 34 5.93 1.81 5.82
CA ALA A 34 5.01 2.92 5.68
C ALA A 34 4.05 3.04 6.88
N VAL A 35 3.65 4.27 7.20
CA VAL A 35 2.70 4.62 8.26
C VAL A 35 1.44 5.29 7.70
N PHE A 36 1.62 6.31 6.86
CA PHE A 36 0.51 7.01 6.20
C PHE A 36 0.71 7.10 4.70
N LEU A 37 -0.41 7.25 4.00
CA LEU A 37 -0.50 7.48 2.56
C LEU A 37 -1.48 8.60 2.26
N GLU A 38 -1.13 9.47 1.31
CA GLU A 38 -2.09 10.43 0.75
C GLU A 38 -3.15 9.67 -0.06
N ASP A 39 -4.39 9.67 0.42
CA ASP A 39 -5.45 8.76 -0.01
C ASP A 39 -6.04 9.09 -1.39
N GLY A 40 -5.75 10.24 -2.00
CA GLY A 40 -6.28 10.51 -3.36
C GLY A 40 -7.79 10.74 -3.44
N GLY A 41 -8.56 10.45 -2.38
CA GLY A 41 -10.03 10.40 -2.42
C GLY A 41 -10.57 8.96 -2.52
N THR A 42 -9.73 7.94 -2.28
CA THR A 42 -10.15 6.54 -2.36
C THR A 42 -11.00 6.06 -1.19
N ARG A 43 -11.24 6.92 -0.19
CA ARG A 43 -12.08 6.77 1.02
C ARG A 43 -13.36 5.92 0.90
N ARG A 44 -13.99 5.79 -0.28
CA ARG A 44 -15.16 4.89 -0.46
C ARG A 44 -14.78 3.40 -0.58
N SER A 45 -13.53 3.10 -0.93
CA SER A 45 -13.00 1.75 -1.11
C SER A 45 -12.25 1.24 0.12
N ALA A 46 -11.52 2.13 0.81
CA ALA A 46 -10.76 1.80 2.02
C ALA A 46 -11.67 1.72 3.26
N LEU A 47 -11.69 0.56 3.93
CA LEU A 47 -12.51 0.30 5.13
C LEU A 47 -11.75 0.61 6.42
N GLY A 48 -11.32 1.87 6.58
CA GLY A 48 -10.68 2.40 7.79
C GLY A 48 -9.21 2.77 7.59
N GLY A 49 -8.40 1.82 7.14
CA GLY A 49 -7.02 2.02 6.71
C GLY A 49 -6.84 1.65 5.24
N TRP A 50 -5.65 1.93 4.70
CA TRP A 50 -5.27 1.55 3.35
C TRP A 50 -4.44 0.26 3.37
N THR A 51 -4.72 -0.64 2.43
CA THR A 51 -4.06 -1.93 2.31
C THR A 51 -3.83 -2.39 0.88
N VAL A 52 -2.97 -3.39 0.75
CA VAL A 52 -2.60 -4.08 -0.49
C VAL A 52 -2.27 -5.54 -0.16
N TYR A 53 -2.52 -6.45 -1.10
CA TYR A 53 -2.21 -7.87 -0.90
C TYR A 53 -0.71 -8.10 -0.78
N THR A 54 -0.32 -9.02 0.11
CA THR A 54 1.08 -9.45 0.27
C THR A 54 1.44 -10.67 -0.56
N ASN A 55 0.44 -11.42 -1.02
CA ASN A 55 0.57 -12.75 -1.59
C ASN A 55 0.05 -12.86 -3.03
N GLU A 56 -0.52 -11.78 -3.55
CA GLU A 56 -1.08 -11.69 -4.89
C GLU A 56 -0.68 -10.35 -5.52
N TYR A 57 -0.37 -10.35 -6.82
CA TYR A 57 -0.18 -9.11 -7.57
C TYR A 57 -1.54 -8.44 -7.83
N LYS A 58 -2.20 -7.98 -6.76
CA LYS A 58 -3.53 -7.42 -6.80
C LYS A 58 -3.61 -6.25 -5.82
N TRP A 59 -4.27 -5.17 -6.23
CA TRP A 59 -4.60 -4.08 -5.33
C TRP A 59 -5.82 -4.46 -4.50
N TRP A 60 -5.74 -4.25 -3.19
CA TRP A 60 -6.94 -4.29 -2.34
C TRP A 60 -7.63 -2.93 -2.42
N ASP A 61 -6.99 -1.89 -1.92
CA ASP A 61 -7.44 -0.52 -2.11
C ASP A 61 -6.84 0.07 -3.38
N PRO A 62 -7.57 0.95 -4.08
CA PRO A 62 -7.03 1.57 -5.26
C PRO A 62 -5.82 2.46 -4.90
N PRO A 63 -4.76 2.43 -5.72
CA PRO A 63 -3.58 3.25 -5.53
C PRO A 63 -3.95 4.72 -5.82
N PRO A 64 -3.63 5.67 -4.93
CA PRO A 64 -3.89 7.09 -5.17
C PRO A 64 -3.03 7.62 -6.34
N VAL A 65 -3.67 8.23 -7.34
CA VAL A 65 -3.03 8.73 -8.58
C VAL A 65 -3.19 10.23 -8.79
N ARG A 66 -3.91 10.93 -7.90
CA ARG A 66 -4.37 12.32 -8.09
C ARG A 66 -3.23 13.32 -8.29
N HIS A 67 -2.05 13.04 -7.74
CA HIS A 67 -0.89 13.91 -7.82
C HIS A 67 0.11 13.37 -8.83
N SER A 68 -0.21 13.62 -10.11
CA SER A 68 0.62 13.22 -11.25
C SER A 68 0.90 11.72 -11.24
N ASP A 69 -0.12 10.88 -11.23
CA ASP A 69 -0.05 9.40 -11.20
C ASP A 69 0.81 8.86 -10.05
N GLY A 70 0.77 9.52 -8.91
CA GLY A 70 1.55 9.13 -7.75
C GLY A 70 0.98 9.73 -6.49
N THR A 71 1.66 9.43 -5.39
CA THR A 71 1.21 9.80 -4.05
C THR A 71 2.37 9.79 -3.05
N THR A 72 2.19 10.52 -1.95
CA THR A 72 3.19 10.64 -0.89
C THR A 72 2.93 9.63 0.22
N TRP A 73 4.00 8.91 0.57
CA TRP A 73 4.06 7.93 1.64
C TRP A 73 4.93 8.48 2.78
N SER A 74 4.54 8.23 4.02
CA SER A 74 5.41 8.48 5.19
C SER A 74 5.84 7.17 5.83
N PHE A 75 7.03 7.15 6.43
CA PHE A 75 7.67 5.95 6.94
C PHE A 75 7.95 6.05 8.45
N VAL A 76 8.24 4.90 9.07
CA VAL A 76 8.35 4.77 10.53
C VAL A 76 9.54 5.55 11.11
N ASP A 77 10.62 5.71 10.37
CA ASP A 77 11.77 6.55 10.75
C ASP A 77 11.50 8.07 10.60
N GLY A 78 10.31 8.45 10.13
CA GLY A 78 9.85 9.84 10.08
C GLY A 78 10.04 10.56 8.75
N HIS A 79 10.67 9.93 7.75
CA HIS A 79 10.78 10.54 6.43
C HIS A 79 9.50 10.33 5.60
N ALA A 80 9.40 11.05 4.48
CA ALA A 80 8.34 10.90 3.51
C ALA A 80 8.92 10.89 2.09
N VAL A 81 8.28 10.12 1.20
CA VAL A 81 8.69 9.98 -0.19
C VAL A 81 7.47 10.09 -1.09
N TYR A 82 7.60 10.84 -2.17
CA TYR A 82 6.66 10.77 -3.27
C TYR A 82 6.97 9.55 -4.14
N ARG A 83 5.99 8.66 -4.31
CA ARG A 83 6.09 7.52 -5.22
C ARG A 83 5.24 7.80 -6.46
N LYS A 84 5.92 7.89 -7.61
CA LYS A 84 5.29 7.85 -8.93
C LYS A 84 4.98 6.39 -9.26
N TRP A 85 3.75 6.11 -9.68
CA TRP A 85 3.37 4.80 -10.23
C TRP A 85 3.87 4.67 -11.65
N THR A 86 4.37 3.49 -11.98
CA THR A 86 5.07 3.24 -13.24
C THR A 86 4.32 2.27 -14.14
N ASP A 87 3.52 1.38 -13.55
CA ASP A 87 2.72 0.42 -14.29
C ASP A 87 1.39 1.05 -14.71
N GLN A 88 1.09 1.05 -16.01
CA GLN A 88 -0.14 1.62 -16.53
C GLN A 88 -1.39 0.96 -15.92
N ARG A 89 -1.32 -0.31 -15.53
CA ARG A 89 -2.42 -1.04 -14.88
C ARG A 89 -2.72 -0.48 -13.48
N THR A 90 -1.70 -0.02 -12.76
CA THR A 90 -1.83 0.72 -11.50
C THR A 90 -2.59 2.02 -11.73
N ILE A 91 -2.15 2.80 -12.72
CA ILE A 91 -2.70 4.13 -13.03
C ILE A 91 -4.16 4.01 -13.46
N VAL A 92 -4.47 3.08 -14.36
CA VAL A 92 -5.83 2.82 -14.85
C VAL A 92 -6.76 2.41 -13.70
N PHE A 93 -6.31 1.53 -12.80
CA PHE A 93 -7.13 1.11 -11.67
C PHE A 93 -7.34 2.23 -10.65
N GLY A 94 -6.29 2.97 -10.31
CA GLY A 94 -6.34 4.11 -9.38
C GLY A 94 -7.18 5.28 -9.89
N SER A 95 -7.34 5.42 -11.21
CA SER A 95 -8.10 6.51 -11.84
C SER A 95 -9.61 6.25 -11.95
N LYS A 96 -10.12 5.10 -11.49
CA LYS A 96 -11.55 4.78 -11.56
C LYS A 96 -12.38 5.74 -10.70
N ASP A 97 -13.46 6.26 -11.28
CA ASP A 97 -14.47 7.07 -10.59
C ASP A 97 -15.87 6.47 -10.82
N PRO A 98 -16.58 6.00 -9.78
CA PRO A 98 -16.15 5.98 -8.39
C PRO A 98 -15.00 5.00 -8.14
N PRO A 99 -14.16 5.24 -7.11
CA PRO A 99 -13.09 4.30 -6.74
C PRO A 99 -13.70 2.98 -6.26
N THR A 100 -13.07 1.87 -6.66
CA THR A 100 -13.49 0.51 -6.33
C THR A 100 -12.38 -0.23 -5.59
N ALA A 101 -12.73 -1.05 -4.61
CA ALA A 101 -11.81 -2.03 -4.04
C ALA A 101 -11.60 -3.21 -5.02
N PHE A 102 -10.50 -3.92 -4.85
CA PHE A 102 -10.11 -5.14 -5.55
C PHE A 102 -9.87 -4.94 -7.06
N SER A 103 -8.61 -4.84 -7.45
CA SER A 103 -8.28 -4.89 -8.88
C SER A 103 -8.40 -6.31 -9.44
N GLU A 104 -8.36 -6.42 -10.77
CA GLU A 104 -7.95 -7.66 -11.42
C GLU A 104 -6.51 -8.02 -11.01
N VAL A 105 -6.11 -9.27 -11.24
CA VAL A 105 -4.72 -9.70 -11.03
C VAL A 105 -3.81 -9.04 -12.06
N GLN A 106 -2.74 -8.42 -11.61
CA GLN A 106 -1.76 -7.67 -12.39
C GLN A 106 -0.36 -8.29 -12.23
N THR A 107 -0.21 -9.56 -12.59
CA THR A 107 1.04 -10.32 -12.43
C THR A 107 2.27 -9.51 -12.88
N GLY A 108 3.31 -9.51 -12.04
CA GLY A 108 4.57 -8.81 -12.29
C GLY A 108 4.50 -7.29 -12.12
N ASN A 109 3.42 -6.74 -11.56
CA ASN A 109 3.33 -5.31 -11.29
C ASN A 109 4.26 -4.91 -10.12
N GLU A 110 5.31 -4.17 -10.43
CA GLU A 110 6.32 -3.69 -9.47
C GLU A 110 5.76 -2.66 -8.49
N ASP A 111 4.77 -1.86 -8.89
CA ASP A 111 4.11 -0.92 -7.98
C ASP A 111 3.40 -1.67 -6.85
N ILE A 112 2.76 -2.80 -7.15
CA ILE A 112 2.11 -3.66 -6.15
C ILE A 112 3.16 -4.30 -5.25
N ALA A 113 4.22 -4.87 -5.82
CA ALA A 113 5.28 -5.50 -5.03
C ALA A 113 5.95 -4.50 -4.06
N TRP A 114 6.25 -3.30 -4.54
CA TRP A 114 6.77 -2.22 -3.71
C TRP A 114 5.78 -1.80 -2.63
N ALA A 115 4.52 -1.53 -2.99
CA ALA A 115 3.52 -1.09 -2.02
C ALA A 115 3.23 -2.16 -0.96
N ALA A 116 3.23 -3.44 -1.35
CA ALA A 116 3.10 -4.56 -0.43
C ALA A 116 4.28 -4.62 0.54
N TYR A 117 5.50 -4.44 0.07
CA TYR A 117 6.68 -4.35 0.94
C TYR A 117 6.64 -3.12 1.84
N ALA A 118 6.26 -1.95 1.32
CA ALA A 118 6.15 -0.71 2.10
C ALA A 118 5.11 -0.83 3.21
N CYS A 119 3.92 -1.36 2.89
CA CYS A 119 2.85 -1.56 3.86
C CYS A 119 3.21 -2.68 4.85
N TRP A 120 3.55 -3.87 4.38
CA TRP A 120 3.62 -5.08 5.20
C TRP A 120 5.03 -5.50 5.63
N GLY A 121 6.08 -4.87 5.10
CA GLY A 121 7.47 -5.21 5.37
C GLY A 121 7.81 -6.62 4.91
N GLU A 122 8.56 -7.36 5.73
CA GLU A 122 8.96 -8.75 5.48
C GLU A 122 7.79 -9.74 5.38
N ASP A 123 6.58 -9.36 5.82
CA ASP A 123 5.40 -10.19 5.64
C ASP A 123 4.89 -10.15 4.18
N SER A 124 5.43 -9.25 3.33
CA SER A 124 5.21 -9.25 1.88
C SER A 124 5.89 -10.45 1.23
N ARG A 125 5.12 -11.25 0.48
CA ARG A 125 5.59 -12.44 -0.24
C ARG A 125 5.83 -12.17 -1.73
N LEU A 126 5.53 -10.96 -2.19
CA LEU A 126 5.84 -10.54 -3.55
C LEU A 126 7.34 -10.21 -3.62
N PRO A 127 8.05 -10.64 -4.69
CA PRO A 127 9.45 -10.31 -4.86
C PRO A 127 9.60 -8.80 -5.05
N TRP A 128 10.26 -8.14 -4.10
CA TRP A 128 10.68 -6.76 -4.18
C TRP A 128 12.17 -6.68 -3.79
N GLN A 129 12.98 -6.07 -4.65
CA GLN A 129 14.40 -5.87 -4.40
C GLN A 129 14.64 -4.43 -3.93
N GLN A 130 15.43 -4.28 -2.87
CA GLN A 130 15.78 -2.98 -2.28
C GLN A 130 16.87 -2.28 -3.09
#